data_AF-A0AAW4MUW2-F1
#
_entry.id   AF-A0AAW4MUW2-F1
#
_cell.length_a   1.000
_cell.length_b   1.000
_cell.length_c   1.000
_cell.angle_alpha   90.00
_cell.angle_beta   90.00
_cell.angle_gamma   90.00
#
_symmetry.space_group_name_H-M   'P 1'
#
loop_
_entity.id
_entity.type
_entity.pdbx_description
1 polymer ?
#
loop_
_entity_poly.entity_id
_entity_poly.type
_entity_poly.pdbx_seq_one_letter_code
_entity_poly.pdbx_strand_id
1 'polypeptide(L)'
;MSKNANTILDIARGWIGRKESNGSHHEIIDVYNNHKPLARGYKVKYTDSWCATFVSACAIKANYTDIIPLECSCNKMIEKFKNMGRWTEDDGHVPHLGDVIFYDWQDSGKGDCKGTSEHVGYVEKVANGKITVIEGNKSDSVSRRVLNVNGRYIRGFGCPAYNNTTAPTTVPTAPSKPQSNTSNALGTYMITASDLSVRTGPGAGYRRKTYNELTKNAKAHDYDKDGCLNYGTRVTVSQFDGDWAKIPSGWVARKYLKKV
;
A
#
# COMPACT_ATOMS: atom_id res chain seq x y z
N MET A 1 -6.42 21.68 -3.06
CA MET A 1 -7.48 20.84 -2.44
C MET A 1 -6.88 19.53 -1.98
N SER A 2 -7.45 18.91 -0.95
CA SER A 2 -6.91 17.65 -0.42
C SER A 2 -7.20 16.47 -1.37
N LYS A 3 -6.22 15.60 -1.64
CA LYS A 3 -6.41 14.40 -2.48
C LYS A 3 -6.70 13.18 -1.62
N ASN A 4 -7.85 12.53 -1.82
CA ASN A 4 -8.32 11.40 -1.01
C ASN A 4 -8.49 10.16 -1.88
N ALA A 5 -8.01 9.00 -1.42
CA ALA A 5 -8.18 7.74 -2.12
C ALA A 5 -9.67 7.38 -2.35
N ASN A 6 -10.58 7.76 -1.45
CA ASN A 6 -12.00 7.51 -1.67
C ASN A 6 -12.56 8.23 -2.90
N THR A 7 -12.05 9.42 -3.25
CA THR A 7 -12.49 10.12 -4.46
C THR A 7 -12.17 9.32 -5.72
N ILE A 8 -10.96 8.74 -5.81
CA ILE A 8 -10.60 7.89 -6.96
C ILE A 8 -11.45 6.61 -6.97
N LEU A 9 -11.71 6.04 -5.79
CA LEU A 9 -12.47 4.81 -5.65
C LEU A 9 -13.98 5.02 -5.91
N ASP A 10 -14.55 6.18 -5.59
CA ASP A 10 -15.93 6.53 -5.92
C ASP A 10 -16.13 6.60 -7.43
N ILE A 11 -15.18 7.19 -8.15
CA ILE A 11 -15.18 7.20 -9.62
C ILE A 11 -15.08 5.78 -10.17
N ALA A 12 -14.12 4.98 -9.67
CA ALA A 12 -13.95 3.59 -10.07
C ALA A 12 -15.21 2.74 -9.79
N ARG A 13 -15.82 2.90 -8.62
CA ARG A 13 -17.07 2.23 -8.23
C ARG A 13 -18.23 2.59 -9.15
N GLY A 14 -18.37 3.87 -9.50
CA GLY A 14 -19.39 4.35 -10.43
C GLY A 14 -19.26 3.80 -11.85
N TRP A 15 -18.13 3.18 -12.18
CA TRP A 15 -17.89 2.56 -13.47
C TRP A 15 -18.00 1.02 -13.47
N ILE A 16 -18.21 0.38 -12.33
CA ILE A 16 -18.42 -1.07 -12.24
C ILE A 16 -19.59 -1.49 -13.14
N GLY A 17 -19.37 -2.55 -13.93
CA GLY A 17 -20.35 -3.08 -14.88
C GLY A 17 -20.26 -2.48 -16.29
N ARG A 18 -19.48 -1.41 -16.50
CA ARG A 18 -19.16 -0.93 -17.85
C ARG A 18 -18.35 -1.98 -18.60
N LYS A 19 -18.66 -2.19 -19.87
CA LYS A 19 -18.12 -3.31 -20.66
C LYS A 19 -18.12 -3.04 -22.17
N GLU A 20 -17.37 -3.87 -22.88
CA GLU A 20 -17.24 -3.78 -24.34
C GLU A 20 -18.52 -4.21 -25.07
N SER A 21 -19.15 -5.30 -24.61
CA SER A 21 -20.32 -5.90 -25.27
C SER A 21 -21.54 -4.97 -25.44
N ASN A 22 -21.62 -3.87 -24.70
CA ASN A 22 -22.67 -2.87 -24.83
C ASN A 22 -22.13 -1.44 -25.07
N GLY A 23 -20.84 -1.29 -25.38
CA GLY A 23 -20.20 0.00 -25.66
C GLY A 23 -20.08 0.96 -24.47
N SER A 24 -20.54 0.60 -23.27
CA SER A 24 -20.54 1.51 -22.11
C SER A 24 -19.14 1.89 -21.59
N HIS A 25 -18.12 1.12 -21.98
CA HIS A 25 -16.72 1.45 -21.72
C HIS A 25 -16.20 2.64 -22.55
N HIS A 26 -16.89 3.04 -23.64
CA HIS A 26 -16.46 4.18 -24.48
C HIS A 26 -16.32 5.46 -23.66
N GLU A 27 -17.18 5.73 -22.67
CA GLU A 27 -17.04 6.91 -21.80
C GLU A 27 -15.67 6.95 -21.10
N ILE A 28 -15.14 5.80 -20.67
CA ILE A 28 -13.85 5.72 -19.97
C ILE A 28 -12.73 6.11 -20.93
N ILE A 29 -12.78 5.58 -22.16
CA ILE A 29 -11.82 5.89 -23.22
C ILE A 29 -11.93 7.35 -23.66
N ASP A 30 -13.14 7.89 -23.73
CA ASP A 30 -13.40 9.28 -24.11
C ASP A 30 -12.90 10.26 -23.04
N VAL A 31 -13.07 9.95 -21.74
CA VAL A 31 -12.50 10.75 -20.65
C VAL A 31 -10.97 10.85 -20.79
N TYR A 32 -10.30 9.73 -21.05
CA TYR A 32 -8.87 9.74 -21.31
C TYR A 32 -8.51 10.54 -22.57
N ASN A 33 -9.18 10.24 -23.68
CA ASN A 33 -8.86 10.83 -24.98
C ASN A 33 -9.14 12.34 -25.05
N ASN A 34 -10.06 12.86 -24.24
CA ASN A 34 -10.38 14.28 -24.19
C ASN A 34 -9.43 15.08 -23.29
N HIS A 35 -8.62 14.43 -22.45
CA HIS A 35 -7.60 15.11 -21.66
C HIS A 35 -6.34 15.38 -22.51
N LYS A 36 -5.88 16.64 -22.53
CA LYS A 36 -4.73 17.08 -23.32
C LYS A 36 -3.60 17.63 -22.43
N PRO A 37 -2.32 17.37 -22.77
CA PRO A 37 -1.87 16.51 -23.87
C PRO A 37 -2.18 15.03 -23.62
N LEU A 38 -2.36 14.26 -24.70
CA LEU A 38 -2.52 12.80 -24.59
C LEU A 38 -1.24 12.19 -24.01
N ALA A 39 -1.37 11.23 -23.09
CA ALA A 39 -0.21 10.52 -22.62
C ALA A 39 0.44 9.80 -23.82
N ARG A 40 1.75 10.04 -23.99
CA ARG A 40 2.55 9.59 -25.14
C ARG A 40 2.04 10.01 -26.53
N GLY A 41 1.13 10.98 -26.61
CA GLY A 41 0.55 11.41 -27.88
C GLY A 41 -0.37 10.37 -28.55
N TYR A 42 -0.78 9.31 -27.83
CA TYR A 42 -1.61 8.24 -28.39
C TYR A 42 -3.10 8.45 -28.09
N LYS A 43 -3.95 8.36 -29.11
CA LYS A 43 -5.41 8.34 -28.95
C LYS A 43 -5.87 6.88 -28.89
N VAL A 44 -6.35 6.45 -27.73
CA VAL A 44 -6.79 5.07 -27.47
C VAL A 44 -8.03 4.75 -28.30
N LYS A 45 -8.04 3.60 -28.99
CA LYS A 45 -9.20 3.11 -29.73
C LYS A 45 -10.14 2.34 -28.80
N TYR A 46 -11.42 2.25 -29.15
CA TYR A 46 -12.39 1.44 -28.40
C TYR A 46 -12.11 -0.07 -28.44
N THR A 47 -11.24 -0.53 -29.34
CA THR A 47 -10.81 -1.93 -29.45
C THR A 47 -9.47 -2.21 -28.77
N ASP A 48 -8.81 -1.19 -28.24
CA ASP A 48 -7.54 -1.38 -27.55
C ASP A 48 -7.78 -1.88 -26.12
N SER A 49 -6.84 -2.63 -25.57
CA SER A 49 -6.87 -2.95 -24.14
C SER A 49 -6.83 -1.67 -23.29
N TRP A 50 -7.77 -1.52 -22.36
CA TRP A 50 -8.03 -0.24 -21.68
C TRP A 50 -7.87 -0.27 -20.15
N CYS A 51 -7.16 -1.25 -19.58
CA CYS A 51 -6.91 -1.32 -18.14
C CYS A 51 -6.12 -0.11 -17.58
N ALA A 52 -5.00 0.25 -18.20
CA ALA A 52 -4.23 1.45 -17.83
C ALA A 52 -4.98 2.74 -18.18
N THR A 53 -5.73 2.74 -19.29
CA THR A 53 -6.61 3.85 -19.69
C THR A 53 -7.68 4.10 -18.62
N PHE A 54 -8.27 3.06 -18.03
CA PHE A 54 -9.20 3.16 -16.91
C PHE A 54 -8.56 3.85 -15.70
N VAL A 55 -7.34 3.43 -15.31
CA VAL A 55 -6.61 4.06 -14.19
C VAL A 55 -6.40 5.55 -14.44
N SER A 56 -5.94 5.91 -15.63
CA SER A 56 -5.74 7.30 -16.06
C SER A 56 -7.05 8.10 -16.13
N ALA A 57 -8.13 7.51 -16.63
CA ALA A 57 -9.42 8.17 -16.75
C ALA A 57 -10.03 8.49 -15.37
N CYS A 58 -9.87 7.59 -14.40
CA CYS A 58 -10.21 7.90 -13.00
C CYS A 58 -9.37 9.07 -12.48
N ALA A 59 -8.06 9.08 -12.73
CA ALA A 59 -7.16 10.14 -12.26
C ALA A 59 -7.51 11.50 -12.88
N ILE A 60 -7.89 11.52 -14.17
CA ILE A 60 -8.38 12.70 -14.88
C ILE A 60 -9.67 13.21 -14.22
N LYS A 61 -10.67 12.34 -14.02
CA LYS A 61 -11.94 12.73 -13.37
C LYS A 61 -11.76 13.23 -11.94
N ALA A 62 -10.78 12.68 -11.21
CA ALA A 62 -10.45 13.13 -9.86
C ALA A 62 -9.59 14.41 -9.83
N ASN A 63 -9.05 14.84 -10.97
CA ASN A 63 -8.02 15.89 -11.07
C ASN A 63 -6.74 15.54 -10.26
N TYR A 64 -6.29 14.28 -10.32
CA TYR A 64 -5.18 13.71 -9.55
C TYR A 64 -3.95 13.37 -10.41
N THR A 65 -3.83 14.00 -11.58
CA THR A 65 -2.83 13.66 -12.61
C THR A 65 -1.39 13.97 -12.20
N ASP A 66 -1.19 14.71 -11.11
CA ASP A 66 0.12 15.03 -10.52
C ASP A 66 0.58 13.99 -9.48
N ILE A 67 -0.32 13.12 -8.98
CA ILE A 67 0.02 12.02 -8.06
C ILE A 67 -0.18 10.64 -8.67
N ILE A 68 -0.97 10.54 -9.75
CA ILE A 68 -1.15 9.33 -10.55
C ILE A 68 -0.72 9.67 -11.99
N PRO A 69 0.35 9.04 -12.51
CA PRO A 69 0.80 9.30 -13.86
C PRO A 69 -0.23 8.85 -14.89
N LEU A 70 -0.48 9.69 -15.89
CA LEU A 70 -1.31 9.30 -17.03
C LEU A 70 -0.55 8.38 -17.97
N GLU A 71 -1.16 7.24 -18.28
CA GLU A 71 -0.70 6.32 -19.30
C GLU A 71 -1.80 5.41 -19.88
N CYS A 72 -1.58 4.85 -21.06
CA CYS A 72 -2.39 3.78 -21.64
C CYS A 72 -1.65 2.43 -21.71
N SER A 73 -0.38 2.34 -21.29
CA SER A 73 0.38 1.10 -21.16
C SER A 73 0.76 0.82 -19.72
N CYS A 74 0.53 -0.42 -19.24
CA CYS A 74 0.89 -0.85 -17.90
C CYS A 74 2.38 -0.61 -17.59
N ASN A 75 3.27 -1.12 -18.44
CA ASN A 75 4.72 -1.02 -18.23
C ASN A 75 5.23 0.44 -18.24
N LYS A 76 4.68 1.29 -19.11
CA LYS A 76 5.01 2.72 -19.12
C LYS A 76 4.46 3.46 -17.90
N MET A 77 3.31 3.03 -17.36
CA MET A 77 2.79 3.55 -16.12
C MET A 77 3.68 3.17 -14.92
N ILE A 78 4.18 1.93 -14.88
CA ILE A 78 5.17 1.47 -13.89
C ILE A 78 6.44 2.31 -13.96
N GLU A 79 7.01 2.52 -15.15
CA GLU A 79 8.19 3.39 -15.33
C GLU A 79 7.95 4.81 -14.76
N LYS A 80 6.76 5.37 -14.98
CA LYS A 80 6.41 6.69 -14.42
C LYS A 80 6.28 6.66 -12.90
N PHE A 81 5.63 5.65 -12.31
CA PHE A 81 5.59 5.49 -10.86
C PHE A 81 6.98 5.32 -10.24
N LYS A 82 7.88 4.58 -10.90
CA LYS A 82 9.30 4.46 -10.52
C LYS A 82 9.99 5.83 -10.53
N ASN A 83 9.82 6.61 -11.60
CA ASN A 83 10.40 7.96 -11.72
C ASN A 83 9.84 8.95 -10.68
N MET A 84 8.60 8.75 -10.23
CA MET A 84 7.99 9.52 -9.15
C MET A 84 8.46 9.08 -7.75
N GLY A 85 9.24 8.00 -7.62
CA GLY A 85 9.60 7.40 -6.34
C GLY A 85 8.39 6.82 -5.59
N ARG A 86 7.36 6.40 -6.34
CA ARG A 86 6.06 5.92 -5.84
C ARG A 86 5.78 4.50 -6.33
N TRP A 87 6.81 3.66 -6.40
CA TRP A 87 6.71 2.26 -6.84
C TRP A 87 7.27 1.32 -5.78
N THR A 88 6.62 0.19 -5.57
CA THR A 88 7.13 -0.94 -4.78
C THR A 88 7.03 -2.25 -5.56
N GLU A 89 8.12 -3.04 -5.52
CA GLU A 89 8.20 -4.40 -6.09
C GLU A 89 7.92 -5.49 -5.04
N ASP A 90 7.68 -5.12 -3.78
CA ASP A 90 7.44 -6.07 -2.67
C ASP A 90 6.01 -6.62 -2.75
N ASP A 91 5.86 -7.91 -3.08
CA ASP A 91 4.56 -8.58 -3.13
C ASP A 91 3.93 -8.74 -1.74
N GLY A 92 4.76 -8.72 -0.70
CA GLY A 92 4.38 -8.69 0.71
C GLY A 92 3.86 -7.34 1.20
N HIS A 93 3.96 -6.29 0.38
CA HIS A 93 3.39 -4.98 0.67
C HIS A 93 1.89 -5.11 0.94
N VAL A 94 1.44 -4.60 2.09
CA VAL A 94 0.01 -4.46 2.40
C VAL A 94 -0.44 -3.12 1.83
N PRO A 95 -1.19 -3.09 0.70
CA PRO A 95 -1.46 -1.84 0.02
C PRO A 95 -2.42 -0.93 0.77
N HIS A 96 -2.35 0.36 0.48
CA HIS A 96 -3.33 1.33 0.93
C HIS A 96 -4.48 1.43 -0.08
N LEU A 97 -5.58 2.06 0.34
CA LEU A 97 -6.63 2.41 -0.60
C LEU A 97 -6.11 3.29 -1.72
N GLY A 98 -6.59 3.01 -2.93
CA GLY A 98 -6.25 3.79 -4.12
C GLY A 98 -4.82 3.57 -4.60
N ASP A 99 -4.03 2.67 -3.98
CA ASP A 99 -2.81 2.15 -4.58
C ASP A 99 -3.17 1.47 -5.91
N VAL A 100 -2.30 1.63 -6.89
CA VAL A 100 -2.45 1.08 -8.23
C VAL A 100 -1.70 -0.24 -8.27
N ILE A 101 -2.42 -1.36 -8.24
CA ILE A 101 -1.83 -2.69 -8.30
C ILE A 101 -1.63 -3.10 -9.77
N PHE A 102 -0.47 -3.67 -10.06
CA PHE A 102 -0.12 -4.23 -11.35
C PHE A 102 0.00 -5.74 -11.26
N TYR A 103 -0.29 -6.42 -12.36
CA TYR A 103 -0.25 -7.87 -12.46
C TYR A 103 0.73 -8.34 -13.52
N ASP A 104 1.37 -9.48 -13.24
CA ASP A 104 2.16 -10.28 -14.18
C ASP A 104 1.62 -11.72 -14.17
N TRP A 105 0.93 -12.17 -15.22
CA TRP A 105 0.30 -13.51 -15.24
C TRP A 105 1.32 -14.64 -15.41
N GLN A 106 2.57 -14.29 -15.72
CA GLN A 106 3.69 -15.21 -15.92
C GLN A 106 4.53 -15.30 -14.64
N ASP A 107 4.14 -14.61 -13.57
CA ASP A 107 4.77 -14.73 -12.26
C ASP A 107 4.85 -16.20 -11.82
N SER A 108 6.06 -16.59 -11.42
CA SER A 108 6.40 -17.91 -10.92
C SER A 108 5.87 -18.16 -9.51
N GLY A 109 5.51 -17.09 -8.77
CA GLY A 109 5.12 -17.12 -7.37
C GLY A 109 6.31 -17.35 -6.42
N LYS A 110 7.54 -17.14 -6.89
CA LYS A 110 8.77 -17.28 -6.10
C LYS A 110 9.48 -15.94 -5.97
N GLY A 111 9.39 -15.34 -4.79
CA GLY A 111 9.94 -14.02 -4.52
C GLY A 111 9.22 -12.93 -5.30
N ASP A 112 9.73 -11.71 -5.20
CA ASP A 112 9.14 -10.53 -5.83
C ASP A 112 9.13 -10.66 -7.36
N CYS A 113 7.95 -10.46 -7.95
CA CYS A 113 7.82 -10.49 -9.39
C CYS A 113 8.49 -9.27 -10.05
N LYS A 114 9.35 -9.53 -11.06
CA LYS A 114 10.05 -8.49 -11.82
C LYS A 114 9.75 -8.46 -13.32
N GLY A 115 8.82 -9.29 -13.79
CA GLY A 115 8.51 -9.44 -15.21
C GLY A 115 7.66 -8.30 -15.80
N THR A 116 6.98 -8.60 -16.90
CA THR A 116 6.23 -7.62 -17.70
C THR A 116 4.80 -7.57 -17.20
N SER A 117 4.26 -6.37 -16.97
CA SER A 117 2.88 -6.27 -16.52
C SER A 117 1.89 -6.35 -17.69
N GLU A 118 0.88 -7.22 -17.56
CA GLU A 118 -0.25 -7.32 -18.49
C GLU A 118 -1.49 -6.55 -18.02
N HIS A 119 -1.62 -6.28 -16.72
CA HIS A 119 -2.87 -5.74 -16.18
C HIS A 119 -2.66 -4.81 -14.98
N VAL A 120 -3.67 -3.97 -14.70
CA VAL A 120 -3.61 -2.95 -13.64
C VAL A 120 -5.01 -2.62 -13.11
N GLY A 121 -5.11 -2.26 -11.82
CA GLY A 121 -6.34 -1.79 -11.19
C GLY A 121 -6.12 -0.95 -9.93
N TYR A 122 -7.20 -0.50 -9.30
CA TYR A 122 -7.15 0.26 -8.03
C TYR A 122 -7.52 -0.63 -6.84
N VAL A 123 -6.70 -0.58 -5.80
CA VAL A 123 -6.99 -1.24 -4.51
C VAL A 123 -8.17 -0.53 -3.83
N GLU A 124 -9.32 -1.20 -3.78
CA GLU A 124 -10.54 -0.70 -3.16
C GLU A 124 -10.65 -1.03 -1.68
N LYS A 125 -10.13 -2.20 -1.27
CA LYS A 125 -10.24 -2.66 0.11
C LYS A 125 -9.09 -3.61 0.44
N VAL A 126 -8.57 -3.51 1.66
CA VAL A 126 -7.67 -4.50 2.24
C VAL A 126 -8.24 -4.95 3.57
N ALA A 127 -8.52 -6.24 3.71
CA ALA A 127 -9.09 -6.81 4.93
C ALA A 127 -8.78 -8.30 5.01
N ASN A 128 -8.46 -8.79 6.22
CA ASN A 128 -8.25 -10.22 6.48
C ASN A 128 -7.22 -10.89 5.55
N GLY A 129 -6.11 -10.19 5.27
CA GLY A 129 -5.05 -10.67 4.37
C GLY A 129 -5.46 -10.70 2.89
N LYS A 130 -6.60 -10.10 2.52
CA LYS A 130 -7.09 -10.03 1.14
C LYS A 130 -7.11 -8.59 0.64
N ILE A 131 -6.81 -8.45 -0.64
CA ILE A 131 -6.89 -7.22 -1.42
C ILE A 131 -8.11 -7.36 -2.34
N THR A 132 -9.02 -6.40 -2.31
CA THR A 132 -10.10 -6.23 -3.30
C THR A 132 -9.73 -5.09 -4.23
N VAL A 133 -9.80 -5.31 -5.53
CA VAL A 133 -9.33 -4.40 -6.58
C VAL A 133 -10.46 -4.14 -7.55
N ILE A 134 -10.64 -2.88 -7.96
CA ILE A 134 -11.47 -2.53 -9.11
C ILE A 134 -10.57 -2.43 -10.34
N GLU A 135 -10.79 -3.30 -11.31
CA GLU A 135 -10.03 -3.40 -12.55
C GLU A 135 -10.90 -2.96 -13.72
N GLY A 136 -10.36 -2.11 -14.60
CA GLY A 136 -10.92 -1.87 -15.92
C GLY A 136 -10.40 -2.89 -16.91
N ASN A 137 -11.19 -3.21 -17.93
CA ASN A 137 -10.88 -4.24 -18.92
C ASN A 137 -10.56 -5.63 -18.33
N LYS A 138 -11.12 -5.96 -17.16
CA LYS A 138 -11.06 -7.30 -16.60
C LYS A 138 -12.19 -8.12 -17.24
N SER A 139 -11.82 -9.03 -18.12
CA SER A 139 -12.79 -9.78 -18.95
C SER A 139 -13.72 -8.80 -19.68
N ASP A 140 -13.12 -7.84 -20.37
CA ASP A 140 -13.80 -6.81 -21.19
C ASP A 140 -14.79 -5.93 -20.41
N SER A 141 -14.57 -5.79 -19.10
CA SER A 141 -15.45 -5.05 -18.19
C SER A 141 -14.73 -4.38 -17.02
N VAL A 142 -15.39 -3.41 -16.38
CA VAL A 142 -15.00 -2.93 -15.05
C VAL A 142 -15.59 -3.87 -14.02
N SER A 143 -14.75 -4.61 -13.31
CA SER A 143 -15.20 -5.57 -12.29
C SER A 143 -14.21 -5.68 -11.13
N ARG A 144 -14.65 -6.34 -10.05
CA ARG A 144 -13.80 -6.57 -8.88
C ARG A 144 -13.00 -7.86 -9.01
N ARG A 145 -11.78 -7.84 -8.47
CA ARG A 145 -10.99 -9.04 -8.16
C ARG A 145 -10.69 -9.07 -6.68
N VAL A 146 -10.60 -10.27 -6.13
CA VAL A 146 -10.07 -10.50 -4.79
C VAL A 146 -8.85 -11.41 -4.90
N LEU A 147 -7.77 -11.03 -4.23
CA LEU A 147 -6.53 -11.81 -4.15
C LEU A 147 -5.95 -11.72 -2.74
N ASN A 148 -5.03 -12.62 -2.41
CA ASN A 148 -4.31 -12.55 -1.13
C ASN A 148 -3.20 -11.50 -1.21
N VAL A 149 -2.88 -10.87 -0.09
CA VAL A 149 -1.60 -10.18 0.09
C VAL A 149 -0.48 -11.21 -0.11
N ASN A 150 0.61 -10.82 -0.77
CA ASN A 150 1.69 -11.75 -1.18
C ASN A 150 1.18 -12.90 -2.06
N GLY A 151 0.08 -12.67 -2.78
CA GLY A 151 -0.47 -13.62 -3.72
C GLY A 151 0.33 -13.64 -5.02
N ARG A 152 0.35 -14.81 -5.66
CA ARG A 152 0.90 -14.96 -7.01
C ARG A 152 0.24 -13.98 -7.99
N TYR A 153 1.01 -13.54 -8.98
CA TYR A 153 0.65 -12.63 -10.06
C TYR A 153 0.62 -11.16 -9.71
N ILE A 154 0.96 -10.79 -8.48
CA ILE A 154 1.24 -9.39 -8.16
C ILE A 154 2.57 -9.04 -8.85
N ARG A 155 2.59 -7.96 -9.62
CA ARG A 155 3.83 -7.39 -10.16
C ARG A 155 4.39 -6.30 -9.25
N GLY A 156 3.53 -5.64 -8.51
CA GLY A 156 3.90 -4.54 -7.61
C GLY A 156 2.83 -3.46 -7.60
N PHE A 157 3.15 -2.35 -6.94
CA PHE A 157 2.19 -1.29 -6.67
C PHE A 157 2.76 0.10 -6.97
N GLY A 158 1.97 0.91 -7.68
CA GLY A 158 2.08 2.35 -7.66
C GLY A 158 1.39 2.90 -6.41
N CYS A 159 2.05 3.78 -5.67
CA CYS A 159 1.56 4.31 -4.39
C CYS A 159 1.36 5.84 -4.46
N PRO A 160 0.20 6.33 -4.97
CA PRO A 160 -0.04 7.76 -5.10
C PRO A 160 0.01 8.49 -3.77
N ALA A 161 0.50 9.74 -3.79
CA ALA A 161 0.62 10.58 -2.60
C ALA A 161 -0.72 11.22 -2.19
N TYR A 162 -1.68 10.41 -1.72
CA TYR A 162 -2.92 10.91 -1.12
C TYR A 162 -2.66 11.58 0.23
N ASN A 163 -3.48 12.58 0.57
CA ASN A 163 -3.37 13.36 1.81
C ASN A 163 -4.03 12.66 3.00
N ASN A 164 -5.05 11.83 2.75
CA ASN A 164 -5.76 11.07 3.77
C ASN A 164 -5.69 9.59 3.44
N THR A 165 -4.61 8.90 3.80
CA THR A 165 -4.58 7.44 3.80
C THR A 165 -5.20 6.90 5.10
N THR A 166 -6.48 7.22 5.33
CA THR A 166 -7.30 6.40 6.22
C THR A 166 -7.65 5.12 5.47
N ALA A 167 -7.00 4.01 5.79
CA ALA A 167 -7.57 2.70 5.51
C ALA A 167 -9.00 2.64 6.11
N PRO A 168 -10.04 2.17 5.41
CA PRO A 168 -11.35 1.97 6.01
C PRO A 168 -11.25 0.73 6.89
N THR A 169 -11.45 1.00 8.16
CA THR A 169 -11.94 0.13 9.23
C THR A 169 -12.69 -1.11 8.71
N THR A 170 -12.05 -2.28 8.81
CA THR A 170 -12.35 -3.32 9.81
C THR A 170 -11.16 -4.27 9.95
N VAL A 171 -10.61 -4.31 11.18
CA VAL A 171 -9.58 -5.20 11.79
C VAL A 171 -8.12 -5.10 11.30
N PRO A 172 -7.12 -5.14 12.22
CA PRO A 172 -6.39 -3.92 12.61
C PRO A 172 -4.88 -4.04 12.43
N THR A 173 -4.25 -3.09 11.73
CA THR A 173 -2.79 -2.96 11.69
C THR A 173 -2.33 -1.49 11.59
N ALA A 174 -1.18 -1.26 12.23
CA ALA A 174 -0.54 -0.06 12.74
C ALA A 174 0.12 0.92 11.70
N PRO A 175 0.53 2.13 12.15
CA PRO A 175 0.74 3.37 11.39
C PRO A 175 2.19 3.70 11.00
N SER A 176 2.33 4.64 10.06
CA SER A 176 3.56 5.33 9.65
C SER A 176 3.84 6.62 10.47
N LYS A 177 5.00 6.66 11.15
CA LYS A 177 5.85 7.75 11.72
C LYS A 177 5.24 8.94 12.51
N PRO A 178 6.01 9.58 13.43
CA PRO A 178 5.56 9.99 14.75
C PRO A 178 4.94 11.39 14.75
N GLN A 179 3.66 11.46 15.12
CA GLN A 179 3.07 12.67 15.68
C GLN A 179 3.33 12.69 17.19
N SER A 180 3.80 13.81 17.70
CA SER A 180 3.98 14.10 19.13
C SER A 180 2.65 13.95 19.87
N ASN A 181 2.44 12.79 20.51
CA ASN A 181 1.31 12.60 21.41
C ASN A 181 1.82 12.49 22.85
N THR A 182 1.69 13.60 23.55
CA THR A 182 1.90 13.86 24.97
C THR A 182 0.88 13.14 25.87
N SER A 183 0.64 11.84 25.67
CA SER A 183 -0.06 11.02 26.67
C SER A 183 0.89 9.98 27.27
N ASN A 184 1.24 10.15 28.55
CA ASN A 184 2.13 9.27 29.34
C ASN A 184 1.40 8.04 29.90
N ALA A 185 0.34 7.58 29.24
CA ALA A 185 -0.53 6.56 29.81
C ALA A 185 0.07 5.17 29.57
N LEU A 186 0.60 4.54 30.62
CA LEU A 186 1.11 3.15 30.60
C LEU A 186 0.05 2.15 30.08
N GLY A 187 0.50 0.92 29.77
CA GLY A 187 -0.38 -0.16 29.32
C GLY A 187 0.16 -0.91 28.11
N THR A 188 -0.71 -1.54 27.34
CA THR A 188 -0.30 -2.30 26.15
C THR A 188 -0.07 -1.36 24.97
N TYR A 189 1.03 -1.58 24.28
CA TYR A 189 1.41 -0.90 23.05
C TYR A 189 1.73 -1.93 21.98
N MET A 190 1.61 -1.51 20.73
CA MET A 190 2.00 -2.27 19.57
C MET A 190 3.20 -1.61 18.90
N ILE A 191 4.17 -2.41 18.51
CA ILE A 191 5.34 -1.97 17.77
C ILE A 191 4.96 -1.65 16.32
N THR A 192 5.37 -0.48 15.85
CA THR A 192 5.01 0.05 14.53
C THR A 192 6.19 0.11 13.56
N ALA A 193 7.41 -0.16 14.03
CA ALA A 193 8.56 -0.34 13.15
C ALA A 193 8.57 -1.78 12.61
N SER A 194 9.05 -1.95 11.38
CA SER A 194 9.31 -3.27 10.79
C SER A 194 10.30 -4.06 11.63
N ASP A 195 11.28 -3.34 12.21
CA ASP A 195 12.38 -3.91 12.95
C ASP A 195 12.83 -2.96 14.08
N LEU A 196 12.46 -3.30 15.34
CA LEU A 196 12.67 -2.41 16.50
C LEU A 196 13.63 -3.00 17.53
N SER A 197 14.81 -2.42 17.62
CA SER A 197 15.82 -2.88 18.57
C SER A 197 15.46 -2.64 20.02
N VAL A 198 15.73 -3.67 20.83
CA VAL A 198 15.66 -3.60 22.29
C VAL A 198 17.01 -3.22 22.86
N ARG A 199 17.04 -2.32 23.84
CA ARG A 199 18.27 -1.80 24.46
C ARG A 199 18.32 -2.03 25.97
N THR A 200 19.52 -1.97 26.54
CA THR A 200 19.74 -2.13 27.98
C THR A 200 19.28 -0.91 28.80
N GLY A 201 19.23 0.29 28.20
CA GLY A 201 18.79 1.55 28.83
C GLY A 201 18.07 2.51 27.87
N PRO A 202 17.52 3.62 28.40
CA PRO A 202 16.75 4.61 27.63
C PRO A 202 17.68 5.53 26.84
N GLY A 203 18.06 5.12 25.63
CA GLY A 203 18.94 5.93 24.78
C GLY A 203 19.59 5.15 23.64
N ALA A 204 19.92 5.85 22.56
CA ALA A 204 20.63 5.26 21.44
C ALA A 204 22.09 4.88 21.80
N GLY A 205 22.66 5.50 22.84
CA GLY A 205 23.98 5.16 23.39
C GLY A 205 24.01 3.90 24.24
N TYR A 206 22.86 3.35 24.62
CA TYR A 206 22.80 2.07 25.34
C TYR A 206 22.91 0.90 24.37
N ARG A 207 23.63 -0.14 24.78
CA ARG A 207 23.88 -1.36 24.00
C ARG A 207 22.56 -1.99 23.54
N ARG A 208 22.51 -2.41 22.26
CA ARG A 208 21.46 -3.27 21.73
C ARG A 208 21.55 -4.65 22.37
N LYS A 209 20.41 -5.18 22.80
CA LYS A 209 20.31 -6.57 23.24
C LYS A 209 20.32 -7.48 22.02
N THR A 210 20.90 -8.66 22.19
CA THR A 210 20.86 -9.75 21.22
C THR A 210 19.61 -10.59 21.42
N TYR A 211 19.23 -11.40 20.42
CA TYR A 211 18.12 -12.36 20.52
C TYR A 211 18.15 -13.16 21.82
N ASN A 212 19.32 -13.64 22.24
CA ASN A 212 19.47 -14.47 23.45
C ASN A 212 19.09 -13.75 24.75
N GLU A 213 19.24 -12.43 24.81
CA GLU A 213 18.93 -11.57 25.96
C GLU A 213 17.46 -11.12 26.01
N LEU A 214 16.65 -11.50 25.01
CA LEU A 214 15.22 -11.23 24.96
C LEU A 214 14.42 -12.26 25.79
N THR A 215 13.26 -11.82 26.31
CA THR A 215 12.28 -12.73 26.93
C THR A 215 11.74 -13.74 25.90
N LYS A 216 11.17 -14.86 26.38
CA LYS A 216 10.56 -15.88 25.51
C LYS A 216 9.52 -15.32 24.54
N ASN A 217 8.68 -14.38 25.01
CA ASN A 217 7.67 -13.75 24.17
C ASN A 217 8.30 -12.84 23.11
N ALA A 218 9.29 -12.04 23.47
CA ALA A 218 10.01 -11.19 22.52
C ALA A 218 10.74 -12.01 21.44
N LYS A 219 11.37 -13.14 21.81
CA LYS A 219 11.99 -14.08 20.86
C LYS A 219 10.99 -14.64 19.84
N ALA A 220 9.74 -14.85 20.23
CA ALA A 220 8.70 -15.32 19.30
C ALA A 220 8.30 -14.27 18.26
N HIS A 221 8.75 -13.02 18.43
CA HIS A 221 8.48 -11.88 17.56
C HIS A 221 9.77 -11.20 17.07
N ASP A 222 10.85 -11.97 17.01
CA ASP A 222 12.16 -11.64 16.44
C ASP A 222 12.48 -12.76 15.44
N TYR A 223 11.93 -12.63 14.22
CA TYR A 223 11.87 -13.71 13.24
C TYR A 223 13.24 -14.04 12.63
N ASP A 224 14.11 -13.04 12.51
CA ASP A 224 15.48 -13.13 11.98
C ASP A 224 16.55 -13.27 13.08
N LYS A 225 16.14 -13.19 14.36
CA LYS A 225 16.97 -13.47 15.55
C LYS A 225 18.11 -12.49 15.74
N ASP A 226 17.88 -11.23 15.41
CA ASP A 226 18.89 -10.16 15.46
C ASP A 226 18.83 -9.33 16.76
N GLY A 227 17.82 -9.57 17.63
CA GLY A 227 17.57 -8.80 18.84
C GLY A 227 16.54 -7.67 18.67
N CYS A 228 15.85 -7.61 17.54
CA CYS A 228 14.84 -6.62 17.23
C CYS A 228 13.44 -7.23 17.13
N LEU A 229 12.45 -6.44 17.52
CA LEU A 229 11.06 -6.87 17.55
C LEU A 229 10.36 -6.44 16.28
N ASN A 230 9.69 -7.39 15.65
CA ASN A 230 8.99 -7.15 14.41
C ASN A 230 7.72 -6.32 14.62
N TYR A 231 7.25 -5.72 13.52
CA TYR A 231 6.00 -4.99 13.47
C TYR A 231 4.82 -5.81 14.02
N GLY A 232 3.90 -5.13 14.71
CA GLY A 232 2.69 -5.76 15.25
C GLY A 232 2.89 -6.45 16.60
N THR A 233 4.13 -6.58 17.08
CA THR A 233 4.43 -7.12 18.41
C THR A 233 3.73 -6.30 19.49
N ARG A 234 2.92 -6.95 20.32
CA ARG A 234 2.29 -6.32 21.48
C ARG A 234 3.21 -6.40 22.69
N VAL A 235 3.49 -5.26 23.28
CA VAL A 235 4.36 -5.11 24.45
C VAL A 235 3.65 -4.32 25.53
N THR A 236 3.87 -4.69 26.79
CA THR A 236 3.38 -3.91 27.92
C THR A 236 4.43 -2.86 28.27
N VAL A 237 4.05 -1.58 28.20
CA VAL A 237 4.90 -0.47 28.62
C VAL A 237 4.65 -0.17 30.09
N SER A 238 5.70 -0.33 30.91
CA SER A 238 5.66 -0.08 32.35
C SER A 238 6.28 1.26 32.77
N GLN A 239 7.04 1.90 31.88
CA GLN A 239 7.70 3.18 32.15
C GLN A 239 8.00 3.93 30.85
N PHE A 240 7.97 5.26 30.88
CA PHE A 240 8.53 6.13 29.87
C PHE A 240 9.70 6.94 30.45
N ASP A 241 10.73 7.18 29.65
CA ASP A 241 11.85 8.07 29.95
C ASP A 241 12.21 8.83 28.65
N GLY A 242 11.72 10.07 28.56
CA GLY A 242 11.75 10.87 27.33
C GLY A 242 11.19 10.11 26.12
N ASP A 243 12.04 9.95 25.10
CA ASP A 243 11.73 9.25 23.84
C ASP A 243 11.84 7.72 23.93
N TRP A 244 11.93 7.16 25.14
CA TRP A 244 12.11 5.72 25.36
C TRP A 244 11.01 5.15 26.24
N ALA A 245 10.71 3.88 26.01
CA ALA A 245 9.71 3.13 26.75
C ALA A 245 10.31 1.81 27.26
N LYS A 246 10.01 1.47 28.51
CA LYS A 246 10.39 0.21 29.13
C LYS A 246 9.35 -0.85 28.83
N ILE A 247 9.80 -1.96 28.26
CA ILE A 247 9.06 -3.20 28.02
C ILE A 247 9.74 -4.35 28.79
N PRO A 248 9.11 -5.54 28.93
CA PRO A 248 9.71 -6.65 29.67
C PRO A 248 11.12 -7.05 29.19
N SER A 249 11.37 -6.99 27.89
CA SER A 249 12.68 -7.33 27.32
C SER A 249 13.73 -6.22 27.43
N GLY A 250 13.36 -4.96 27.70
CA GLY A 250 14.32 -3.85 27.75
C GLY A 250 13.72 -2.50 27.39
N TRP A 251 14.49 -1.65 26.74
CA TRP A 251 14.08 -0.30 26.32
C TRP A 251 13.94 -0.21 24.80
N VAL A 252 12.88 0.43 24.33
CA VAL A 252 12.61 0.64 22.90
C VAL A 252 12.26 2.10 22.64
N ALA A 253 12.47 2.57 21.41
CA ALA A 253 12.18 3.95 21.05
C ALA A 253 10.66 4.18 21.00
N ARG A 254 10.17 5.13 21.80
CA ARG A 254 8.75 5.48 21.99
C ARG A 254 8.07 5.87 20.68
N LYS A 255 8.80 6.51 19.75
CA LYS A 255 8.30 6.91 18.43
C LYS A 255 7.77 5.76 17.57
N TYR A 256 8.07 4.52 17.93
CA TYR A 256 7.60 3.31 17.24
C TYR A 256 6.60 2.50 18.06
N LEU A 257 5.97 3.12 19.06
CA LEU A 257 4.94 2.50 19.87
C LEU A 257 3.60 3.20 19.65
N LYS A 258 2.57 2.41 19.38
CA LYS A 258 1.17 2.87 19.34
C LYS A 258 0.40 2.21 20.47
N LYS A 259 -0.28 3.00 21.30
CA LYS A 259 -1.15 2.45 22.34
C LYS A 259 -2.28 1.62 21.71
N VAL A 260 -2.55 0.45 22.28
CA VAL A 260 -3.66 -0.46 21.88
C VAL A 260 -4.76 -0.45 22.91
#